data_AF-A0A5A7MFM0-F1
#
_entry.id   AF-A0A5A7MFM0-F1
#
_cell.length_a   1.000
_cell.length_b   1.000
_cell.length_c   1.000
_cell.angle_alpha   90.00
_cell.angle_beta   90.00
_cell.angle_gamma   90.00
#
_symmetry.space_group_name_H-M   'P 1'
#
loop_
_entity.id
_entity.type
_entity.pdbx_description
1 polymer ?
#
loop_
_entity_poly.entity_id
_entity_poly.type
_entity_poly.pdbx_seq_one_letter_code
_entity_poly.pdbx_strand_id
1 'polypeptide(L)'
;MKGIGVKRDLEIKGASQHTGRGRVVNNVLWGRQALADQDCQDRADVKALTGRGTLSRLRQKLDGIDAILKQMRDLSEKSKSVPGLSFYLVVHQKSTTGYVFLRWRQRMGSNRHLSFEEVEELASGLPSELRQWCMAASQRAVALNEEHQQTRGDIKRIRVSVDKAPVFLYPRSPISTL
;
A
#
# COMPACT_ATOMS: atom_id res chain seq x y z
N MET A 1 -28.49 -15.82 10.73
CA MET A 1 -27.60 -15.85 9.54
C MET A 1 -27.25 -14.41 9.17
N LYS A 2 -26.01 -13.96 9.42
CA LYS A 2 -25.55 -12.60 9.06
C LYS A 2 -24.61 -12.70 7.86
N GLY A 3 -24.87 -11.84 6.87
CA GLY A 3 -24.47 -11.97 5.48
C GLY A 3 -22.97 -12.08 5.21
N ILE A 4 -22.68 -12.88 4.19
CA ILE A 4 -21.40 -12.99 3.51
C ILE A 4 -21.12 -11.63 2.85
N GLY A 5 -20.34 -10.79 3.54
CA GLY A 5 -19.87 -9.53 2.99
C GLY A 5 -18.95 -9.82 1.81
N VAL A 6 -19.41 -9.45 0.62
CA VAL A 6 -18.64 -9.43 -0.62
C VAL A 6 -17.25 -8.84 -0.34
N LYS A 7 -16.20 -9.63 -0.56
CA LYS A 7 -14.79 -9.21 -0.45
C LYS A 7 -14.56 -8.08 -1.45
N ARG A 8 -14.70 -6.83 -1.02
CA ARG A 8 -14.20 -5.70 -1.78
C ARG A 8 -12.67 -5.77 -1.75
N ASP A 9 -12.05 -5.70 -2.91
CA ASP A 9 -10.63 -5.41 -3.00
C ASP A 9 -10.32 -4.19 -2.12
N LEU A 10 -9.22 -4.25 -1.38
CA LEU A 10 -8.86 -3.22 -0.42
C LEU A 10 -8.49 -1.96 -1.20
N GLU A 11 -9.49 -1.14 -1.46
CA GLU A 11 -9.34 0.11 -2.17
C GLU A 11 -8.41 1.02 -1.37
N ILE A 12 -7.33 1.48 -2.01
CA ILE A 12 -6.38 2.37 -1.35
C ILE A 12 -7.02 3.76 -1.23
N LYS A 13 -7.75 3.98 -0.14
CA LYS A 13 -8.30 5.29 0.24
C LYS A 13 -7.16 6.28 0.47
N GLY A 14 -7.40 7.53 0.10
CA GLY A 14 -6.50 8.66 0.29
C GLY A 14 -7.15 9.88 -0.34
N ALA A 15 -6.85 11.08 0.16
CA ALA A 15 -7.38 12.30 -0.44
C ALA A 15 -6.90 12.41 -1.91
N SER A 16 -7.81 12.16 -2.85
CA SER A 16 -7.70 12.61 -4.23
C SER A 16 -8.57 13.86 -4.34
N GLN A 17 -8.01 15.02 -4.01
CA GLN A 17 -8.70 16.27 -4.32
C GLN A 17 -8.52 16.52 -5.81
N HIS A 18 -9.48 16.05 -6.60
CA HIS A 18 -9.65 16.42 -7.99
C HIS A 18 -10.33 17.80 -8.05
N THR A 19 -9.57 18.82 -7.69
CA THR A 19 -9.90 20.23 -7.89
C THR A 19 -8.60 20.90 -8.31
N GLY A 20 -8.53 21.35 -9.56
CA GLY A 20 -7.47 22.17 -10.18
C GLY A 20 -6.05 22.06 -9.60
N ARG A 21 -5.12 21.37 -10.28
CA ARG A 21 -3.69 21.30 -9.91
C ARG A 21 -3.39 20.88 -8.46
N GLY A 22 -4.33 20.21 -7.77
CA GLY A 22 -4.15 19.68 -6.43
C GLY A 22 -3.16 18.50 -6.39
N ARG A 23 -2.08 18.65 -5.62
CA ARG A 23 -1.02 17.64 -5.47
C ARG A 23 -1.58 16.37 -4.84
N VAL A 24 -1.71 15.27 -5.61
CA VAL A 24 -2.08 13.96 -5.07
C VAL A 24 -1.14 13.60 -3.92
N VAL A 25 -1.65 13.50 -2.69
CA VAL A 25 -0.83 13.25 -1.49
C VAL A 25 -0.43 11.77 -1.40
N ASN A 26 -1.25 10.87 -1.94
CA ASN A 26 -0.99 9.44 -1.97
C ASN A 26 -0.15 9.04 -3.20
N ASN A 27 1.12 8.74 -2.98
CA ASN A 27 2.05 8.39 -4.06
C ASN A 27 1.67 7.10 -4.81
N VAL A 28 0.94 6.17 -4.18
CA VAL A 28 0.47 4.95 -4.86
C VAL A 28 -0.65 5.28 -5.85
N LEU A 29 -1.59 6.16 -5.47
CA LEU A 29 -2.64 6.62 -6.39
C LEU A 29 -2.03 7.41 -7.56
N TRP A 30 -1.06 8.28 -7.28
CA TRP A 30 -0.29 8.95 -8.32
C TRP A 30 0.37 7.94 -9.26
N GLY A 31 1.03 6.90 -8.72
CA GLY A 31 1.72 5.90 -9.53
C GLY A 31 0.77 5.14 -10.45
N ARG A 32 -0.42 4.74 -9.95
CA ARG A 32 -1.46 4.09 -10.76
C ARG A 32 -1.97 4.99 -11.87
N GLN A 33 -2.26 6.27 -11.55
CA GLN A 33 -2.69 7.24 -12.56
C GLN A 33 -1.61 7.45 -13.63
N ALA A 34 -0.35 7.60 -13.23
CA ALA A 34 0.77 7.81 -14.14
C ALA A 34 0.97 6.62 -15.10
N LEU A 35 0.67 5.38 -14.67
CA LEU A 35 0.65 4.22 -15.57
C LEU A 35 -0.54 4.25 -16.53
N ALA A 36 -1.75 4.53 -16.02
CA ALA A 36 -2.95 4.58 -16.83
C ALA A 36 -2.89 5.68 -17.90
N ASP A 37 -2.39 6.87 -17.56
CA ASP A 37 -2.22 7.97 -18.50
C ASP A 37 -1.21 7.62 -19.61
N GLN A 38 -0.17 6.84 -19.31
CA GLN A 38 0.77 6.37 -20.33
C GLN A 38 0.23 5.28 -21.24
N ASP A 39 -0.63 4.40 -20.73
CA ASP A 39 -1.29 3.39 -21.55
C ASP A 39 -2.35 4.03 -22.48
N CYS A 40 -2.93 5.16 -22.07
CA CYS A 40 -3.94 5.92 -22.84
C CYS A 40 -3.36 6.96 -23.82
N GLN A 41 -2.10 7.40 -23.66
CA GLN A 41 -1.48 8.40 -24.53
C GLN A 41 -0.43 7.78 -25.45
N ASP A 42 -0.81 7.65 -26.73
CA ASP A 42 0.10 7.21 -27.79
C ASP A 42 1.22 8.26 -28.01
N ARG A 43 2.43 7.92 -27.56
CA ARG A 43 3.79 8.38 -27.93
C ARG A 43 4.15 9.87 -28.10
N ALA A 44 3.23 10.83 -28.09
CA ALA A 44 3.58 12.18 -28.55
C ALA A 44 4.12 13.14 -27.48
N ASP A 45 3.70 13.11 -26.20
CA ASP A 45 3.97 14.32 -25.38
C ASP A 45 4.09 14.22 -23.85
N VAL A 46 4.63 13.13 -23.28
CA VAL A 46 5.05 13.15 -21.86
C VAL A 46 6.37 12.42 -21.61
N LYS A 47 7.49 13.17 -21.66
CA LYS A 47 8.86 12.67 -21.44
C LYS A 47 9.26 12.39 -19.98
N ALA A 48 8.37 12.59 -19.01
CA ALA A 48 8.76 12.50 -17.60
C ALA A 48 9.05 11.06 -17.12
N LEU A 49 8.48 10.06 -17.79
CA LEU A 49 8.61 8.63 -17.47
C LEU A 49 9.21 7.80 -18.62
N THR A 50 9.91 8.43 -19.59
CA THR A 50 10.36 7.75 -20.84
C THR A 50 11.57 6.84 -20.69
N GLY A 51 12.24 6.83 -19.54
CA GLY A 51 13.23 5.79 -19.26
C GLY A 51 12.52 4.46 -19.06
N ARG A 52 12.62 3.52 -20.02
CA ARG A 52 12.01 2.17 -19.94
C ARG A 52 12.22 1.51 -18.56
N GLY A 53 13.36 1.77 -17.91
CA GLY A 53 13.67 1.29 -16.56
C GLY A 53 12.87 1.95 -15.43
N THR A 54 12.57 3.25 -15.51
CA THR A 54 11.79 3.97 -14.48
C THR A 54 10.33 3.51 -14.47
N LEU A 55 9.74 3.32 -15.66
CA LEU A 55 8.37 2.82 -15.80
C LEU A 55 8.23 1.38 -15.30
N SER A 56 9.14 0.49 -15.74
CA SER A 56 9.18 -0.90 -15.29
C SER A 56 9.32 -0.99 -13.77
N ARG A 57 10.21 -0.18 -13.18
CA ARG A 57 10.40 -0.11 -11.73
C ARG A 57 9.15 0.41 -11.01
N LEU A 58 8.42 1.38 -11.58
CA LEU A 58 7.17 1.86 -11.00
C LEU A 58 6.09 0.77 -11.00
N ARG A 59 5.91 0.06 -12.12
CA ARG A 59 5.01 -1.10 -12.23
C ARG A 59 5.33 -2.15 -11.18
N GLN A 60 6.59 -2.59 -11.12
CA GLN A 60 7.05 -3.58 -10.15
C GLN A 60 6.76 -3.17 -8.70
N LYS A 61 6.94 -1.89 -8.36
CA LYS A 61 6.65 -1.40 -6.99
C LYS A 61 5.16 -1.35 -6.69
N LEU A 62 4.32 -1.04 -7.68
CA LEU A 62 2.86 -1.07 -7.52
C LEU A 62 2.35 -2.51 -7.37
N ASP A 63 2.83 -3.44 -8.20
CA ASP A 63 2.53 -4.88 -8.07
C ASP A 63 2.98 -5.40 -6.70
N GLY A 64 4.14 -4.94 -6.22
CA GLY A 64 4.65 -5.23 -4.88
C GLY A 64 3.71 -4.75 -3.77
N ILE A 65 3.13 -3.55 -3.88
CA ILE A 65 2.09 -3.08 -2.94
C ILE A 65 0.91 -4.03 -2.95
N ASP A 66 0.40 -4.41 -4.11
CA ASP A 66 -0.78 -5.27 -4.22
C ASP A 66 -0.54 -6.67 -3.65
N ALA A 67 0.66 -7.22 -3.87
CA ALA A 67 1.09 -8.47 -3.25
C ALA A 67 1.17 -8.37 -1.72
N ILE A 68 1.74 -7.30 -1.17
CA ILE A 68 1.82 -7.07 0.28
C ILE A 68 0.41 -6.93 0.87
N LEU A 69 -0.47 -6.15 0.24
CA LEU A 69 -1.85 -5.97 0.70
C LEU A 69 -2.62 -7.29 0.70
N LYS A 70 -2.41 -8.15 -0.31
CA LYS A 70 -2.97 -9.49 -0.31
C LYS A 70 -2.49 -10.32 0.88
N GLN A 71 -1.18 -10.31 1.15
CA GLN A 71 -0.61 -11.04 2.28
C GLN A 71 -1.11 -10.53 3.64
N MET A 72 -1.29 -9.21 3.79
CA MET A 72 -1.89 -8.62 4.98
C MET A 72 -3.33 -9.11 5.19
N ARG A 73 -4.13 -9.13 4.12
CA ARG A 73 -5.50 -9.67 4.17
C ARG A 73 -5.50 -11.14 4.57
N ASP A 74 -4.66 -11.94 3.91
CA ASP A 74 -4.58 -13.37 4.17
C ASP A 74 -4.17 -13.66 5.63
N LEU A 75 -3.21 -12.90 6.19
CA LEU A 75 -2.80 -13.03 7.59
C LEU A 75 -3.91 -12.58 8.56
N SER A 76 -4.62 -11.48 8.25
CA SER A 76 -5.76 -11.03 9.04
C SER A 76 -6.87 -12.08 9.07
N GLU A 77 -7.25 -12.66 7.93
CA GLU A 77 -8.28 -13.69 7.87
C GLU A 77 -7.84 -14.98 8.61
N LYS A 78 -6.60 -15.43 8.42
CA LYS A 78 -6.05 -16.56 9.17
C LYS A 78 -6.15 -16.33 10.68
N SER A 79 -5.79 -15.14 11.16
CA SER A 79 -5.86 -14.81 12.58
C SER A 79 -7.27 -14.85 13.16
N LYS A 80 -8.30 -14.50 12.37
CA LYS A 80 -9.70 -14.55 12.81
C LYS A 80 -10.23 -15.96 12.93
N SER A 81 -9.64 -16.91 12.18
CA SER A 81 -10.03 -18.32 12.15
C SER A 81 -9.36 -19.18 13.22
N VAL A 82 -8.34 -18.68 13.93
CA VAL A 82 -7.66 -19.47 14.98
C VAL A 82 -8.58 -19.64 16.19
N PRO A 83 -8.99 -20.87 16.54
CA PRO A 83 -9.83 -21.12 17.70
C PRO A 83 -9.08 -20.80 19.00
N GLY A 84 -9.80 -20.31 20.01
CA GLY A 84 -9.24 -20.05 21.34
C GLY A 84 -8.49 -18.71 21.49
N LEU A 85 -8.27 -17.95 20.41
CA LEU A 85 -7.72 -16.60 20.51
C LEU A 85 -8.80 -15.56 20.82
N SER A 86 -8.57 -14.78 21.88
CA SER A 86 -9.41 -13.65 22.28
C SER A 86 -9.05 -12.33 21.56
N PHE A 87 -8.12 -12.39 20.60
CA PHE A 87 -7.61 -11.26 19.82
C PHE A 87 -7.24 -11.73 18.40
N TYR A 88 -7.15 -10.80 17.45
CA TYR A 88 -6.88 -11.09 16.04
C TYR A 88 -6.20 -9.91 15.35
N LEU A 89 -5.56 -10.15 14.21
CA LEU A 89 -4.98 -9.11 13.36
C LEU A 89 -6.05 -8.51 12.47
N VAL A 90 -6.07 -7.19 12.40
CA VAL A 90 -6.95 -6.41 11.51
C VAL A 90 -6.11 -5.51 10.61
N VAL A 91 -6.55 -5.42 9.35
CA VAL A 91 -5.98 -4.48 8.38
C VAL A 91 -6.56 -3.10 8.64
N HIS A 92 -5.69 -2.15 8.99
CA HIS A 92 -6.02 -0.74 9.15
C HIS A 92 -5.53 0.07 7.96
N GLN A 93 -6.27 1.12 7.64
CA GLN A 93 -5.90 2.08 6.61
C GLN A 93 -6.02 3.50 7.14
N LYS A 94 -4.93 4.26 7.04
CA LYS A 94 -4.90 5.68 7.40
C LYS A 94 -5.50 6.50 6.27
N SER A 95 -6.65 7.14 6.52
CA SER A 95 -7.41 7.91 5.52
C SER A 95 -6.59 9.04 4.86
N THR A 96 -5.70 9.68 5.62
CA THR A 96 -4.93 10.83 5.12
C THR A 96 -3.83 10.45 4.15
N THR A 97 -3.14 9.32 4.37
CA THR A 97 -1.97 8.93 3.57
C THR A 97 -2.20 7.72 2.68
N GLY A 98 -3.29 6.98 2.92
CA GLY A 98 -3.54 5.65 2.35
C GLY A 98 -2.54 4.58 2.78
N TYR A 99 -1.79 4.84 3.88
CA TYR A 99 -0.94 3.83 4.48
C TYR A 99 -1.80 2.72 5.10
N VAL A 100 -1.46 1.48 4.80
CA VAL A 100 -2.14 0.27 5.26
C VAL A 100 -1.17 -0.50 6.14
N PHE A 101 -1.66 -1.02 7.26
CA PHE A 101 -0.86 -1.77 8.21
C PHE A 101 -1.74 -2.75 9.00
N LEU A 102 -1.13 -3.81 9.49
CA LEU A 102 -1.71 -4.77 10.41
C LEU A 102 -1.54 -4.31 11.85
N ARG A 103 -2.59 -4.49 12.64
CA ARG A 103 -2.56 -4.26 14.09
C ARG A 103 -3.39 -5.32 14.81
N TRP A 104 -2.94 -5.72 15.99
CA TRP A 104 -3.72 -6.60 16.85
C TRP A 104 -4.91 -5.86 17.44
N ARG A 105 -6.03 -6.57 17.54
CA ARG A 105 -7.29 -6.07 18.11
C ARG A 105 -7.92 -7.13 18.98
N GLN A 106 -8.42 -6.70 20.12
CA GLN A 106 -9.16 -7.56 21.03
C GLN A 106 -10.53 -7.92 20.43
N ARG A 107 -10.89 -9.21 20.51
CA ARG A 107 -12.14 -9.77 19.96
C ARG A 107 -13.32 -9.58 20.90
N MET A 108 -13.09 -9.68 22.21
CA MET A 108 -14.10 -9.59 23.25
C MET A 108 -13.83 -8.38 24.15
N GLY A 109 -14.85 -7.56 24.43
CA GLY A 109 -14.72 -6.36 25.27
C GLY A 109 -14.64 -5.05 24.46
N SER A 110 -13.72 -4.15 24.84
CA SER A 110 -13.66 -2.76 24.38
C SER A 110 -13.25 -2.54 22.92
N ASN A 111 -13.06 -3.61 22.13
CA ASN A 111 -12.66 -3.54 20.72
C ASN A 111 -11.37 -2.74 20.48
N ARG A 112 -10.52 -2.63 21.50
CA ARG A 112 -9.29 -1.83 21.46
C ARG A 112 -8.19 -2.51 20.64
N HIS A 113 -7.24 -1.70 20.18
CA HIS A 113 -5.99 -2.21 19.64
C HIS A 113 -5.07 -2.66 20.76
N LEU A 114 -4.27 -3.68 20.46
CA LEU A 114 -3.25 -4.21 21.35
C LEU A 114 -1.87 -3.83 20.80
N SER A 115 -0.93 -3.56 21.71
CA SER A 115 0.50 -3.53 21.39
C SER A 115 1.03 -4.96 21.20
N PHE A 116 2.26 -5.09 20.72
CA PHE A 116 2.88 -6.41 20.57
C PHE A 116 3.23 -7.02 21.93
N GLU A 117 3.65 -6.18 22.88
CA GLU A 117 3.94 -6.57 24.26
C GLU A 117 2.68 -7.10 24.97
N GLU A 118 1.54 -6.43 24.79
CA GLU A 118 0.26 -6.91 25.32
C GLU A 118 -0.16 -8.26 24.72
N VAL A 119 0.15 -8.49 23.44
CA VAL A 119 -0.14 -9.78 22.78
C VAL A 119 0.76 -10.89 23.31
N GLU A 120 2.03 -10.60 23.58
CA GLU A 120 2.96 -11.52 24.20
C GLU A 120 2.49 -11.92 25.61
N GLU A 121 2.07 -10.94 26.42
CA GLU A 121 1.50 -11.18 27.75
C GLU A 121 0.24 -12.05 27.67
N LEU A 122 -0.70 -11.72 26.79
CA LEU A 122 -1.93 -12.53 26.60
C LEU A 122 -1.60 -13.94 26.08
N ALA A 123 -0.60 -14.07 25.22
CA ALA A 123 -0.18 -15.36 24.67
C ALA A 123 0.58 -16.24 25.68
N SER A 124 1.11 -15.65 26.77
CA SER A 124 1.81 -16.38 27.83
C SER A 124 0.90 -17.36 28.59
N GLY A 125 -0.41 -17.12 28.60
CA GLY A 125 -1.41 -18.03 29.17
C GLY A 125 -1.91 -19.11 28.21
N LEU A 126 -1.50 -19.06 26.93
CA LEU A 126 -1.97 -19.99 25.90
C LEU A 126 -1.08 -21.24 25.81
N PRO A 127 -1.62 -22.36 25.27
CA PRO A 127 -0.83 -23.51 24.83
C PRO A 127 0.36 -23.09 23.96
N SER A 128 1.45 -23.85 24.05
CA SER A 128 2.74 -23.54 23.39
C SER A 128 2.59 -23.28 21.89
N GLU A 129 1.82 -24.10 21.18
CA GLU A 129 1.57 -23.96 19.75
C GLU A 129 0.87 -22.63 19.41
N LEU A 130 -0.17 -22.26 20.16
CA LEU A 130 -0.88 -21.00 19.96
C LEU A 130 -0.01 -19.80 20.29
N ARG A 131 0.82 -19.90 21.32
CA ARG A 131 1.79 -18.86 21.67
C ARG A 131 2.80 -18.66 20.54
N GLN A 132 3.41 -19.74 20.06
CA GLN A 132 4.36 -19.68 18.93
C GLN A 132 3.70 -19.10 17.68
N TRP A 133 2.45 -19.50 17.40
CA TRP A 133 1.68 -18.95 16.29
C TRP A 133 1.46 -17.44 16.44
N CYS A 134 1.08 -16.95 17.63
CA CYS A 134 0.90 -15.51 17.90
C CYS A 134 2.20 -14.71 17.71
N MET A 135 3.34 -15.27 18.13
CA MET A 135 4.65 -14.63 17.97
C MET A 135 5.09 -14.59 16.50
N ALA A 136 4.94 -15.69 15.77
CA ALA A 136 5.22 -15.74 14.34
C ALA A 136 4.29 -14.78 13.55
N ALA A 137 3.00 -14.75 13.89
CA ALA A 137 2.04 -13.84 13.26
C ALA A 137 2.38 -12.36 13.54
N SER A 138 2.81 -12.05 14.76
CA SER A 138 3.27 -10.70 15.15
C SER A 138 4.49 -10.27 14.34
N GLN A 139 5.52 -11.12 14.27
CA GLN A 139 6.72 -10.86 13.47
C GLN A 139 6.37 -10.66 11.98
N ARG A 140 5.51 -11.51 11.42
CA ARG A 140 5.09 -11.37 10.02
C ARG A 140 4.30 -10.08 9.79
N ALA A 141 3.46 -9.67 10.74
CA ALA A 141 2.71 -8.41 10.66
C ALA A 141 3.66 -7.19 10.65
N VAL A 142 4.68 -7.18 11.51
CA VAL A 142 5.71 -6.13 11.52
C VAL A 142 6.44 -6.08 10.18
N ALA A 143 6.93 -7.22 9.69
CA ALA A 143 7.63 -7.29 8.41
C ALA A 143 6.77 -6.77 7.25
N LEU A 144 5.50 -7.18 7.17
CA LEU A 144 4.58 -6.71 6.13
C LEU A 144 4.34 -5.18 6.22
N ASN A 145 4.22 -4.64 7.43
CA ASN A 145 4.04 -3.19 7.64
C ASN A 145 5.27 -2.42 7.16
N GLU A 146 6.46 -2.89 7.49
CA GLU A 146 7.73 -2.30 7.06
C GLU A 146 7.93 -2.40 5.55
N GLU A 147 7.70 -3.58 4.96
CA GLU A 147 7.74 -3.81 3.50
C GLU A 147 6.78 -2.84 2.78
N HIS A 148 5.56 -2.67 3.31
CA HIS A 148 4.58 -1.73 2.76
C HIS A 148 5.08 -0.28 2.84
N GLN A 149 5.57 0.15 4.00
CA GLN A 149 6.09 1.51 4.21
C GLN A 149 7.30 1.80 3.31
N GLN A 150 8.24 0.86 3.19
CA GLN A 150 9.42 0.98 2.36
C GLN A 150 9.05 1.07 0.88
N THR A 151 8.13 0.22 0.41
CA THR A 151 7.68 0.22 -1.00
C THR A 151 6.99 1.54 -1.35
N ARG A 152 6.19 2.10 -0.43
CA ARG A 152 5.62 3.46 -0.61
C ARG A 152 6.71 4.54 -0.67
N GLY A 153 7.76 4.40 0.13
CA GLY A 153 8.94 5.26 0.08
C GLY A 153 9.65 5.21 -1.27
N ASP A 154 9.80 4.02 -1.86
CA ASP A 154 10.35 3.84 -3.20
C ASP A 154 9.50 4.53 -4.27
N ILE A 155 8.18 4.37 -4.23
CA ILE A 155 7.27 5.03 -5.18
C ILE A 155 7.38 6.56 -5.05
N LYS A 156 7.48 7.08 -3.82
CA LYS A 156 7.73 8.51 -3.59
C LYS A 156 9.06 8.95 -4.20
N ARG A 157 10.14 8.18 -4.06
CA ARG A 157 11.45 8.48 -4.67
C ARG A 157 11.37 8.50 -6.20
N ILE A 158 10.68 7.52 -6.80
CA ILE A 158 10.44 7.48 -8.24
C ILE A 158 9.70 8.74 -8.69
N ARG A 159 8.62 9.13 -7.99
CA ARG A 159 7.90 10.36 -8.27
C ARG A 159 8.80 11.59 -8.24
N VAL A 160 9.57 11.77 -7.18
CA VAL A 160 10.49 12.91 -7.06
C VAL A 160 11.52 12.94 -8.19
N SER A 161 12.01 11.77 -8.64
CA SER A 161 12.92 11.68 -9.78
C SER A 161 12.25 12.06 -11.09
N VAL A 162 10.99 11.68 -11.28
CA VAL A 162 10.18 12.02 -12.46
C VAL A 162 9.89 13.53 -12.48
N ASP A 163 9.48 14.10 -11.35
CA ASP A 163 9.16 15.52 -11.21
C ASP A 163 10.39 16.44 -11.43
N LYS A 164 11.60 15.93 -11.16
CA LYS A 164 12.87 16.67 -11.33
C LYS A 164 13.53 16.48 -12.70
N ALA A 165 13.02 15.59 -13.54
CA ALA A 165 13.61 15.33 -14.85
C ALA A 165 13.50 16.59 -15.73
N PRO A 166 14.60 17.05 -16.38
CA PRO A 166 14.57 18.26 -17.19
C PRO A 166 13.61 18.07 -18.37
N VAL A 167 12.74 19.06 -18.59
CA VAL A 167 11.91 19.14 -19.78
C VAL A 167 12.82 19.46 -20.96
N PHE A 168 13.12 18.47 -21.78
CA PHE A 168 13.80 18.69 -23.05
C PHE A 168 12.83 19.39 -24.01
N LEU A 169 12.84 20.72 -24.00
CA LEU A 169 12.23 21.54 -25.04
C LEU A 169 13.10 21.40 -26.28
N TYR A 170 12.57 20.75 -27.33
CA TYR A 170 13.21 20.85 -28.64
C TYR A 170 13.11 22.30 -29.13
N PRO A 171 14.19 22.90 -29.63
CA PRO A 171 14.07 24.16 -30.35
C PRO A 171 13.15 23.92 -31.55
N ARG A 172 12.07 24.71 -31.66
CA ARG A 172 11.25 24.70 -32.88
C ARG A 172 12.17 25.11 -34.03
N SER A 173 12.30 24.24 -35.02
CA SER A 173 13.00 24.58 -36.27
C SER A 173 12.41 25.89 -36.80
N PRO A 174 13.24 26.88 -37.21
CA PRO A 174 12.71 28.07 -37.85
C PRO A 174 11.94 27.63 -39.09
N ILE A 175 10.71 28.12 -39.22
CA ILE A 175 9.92 27.99 -40.44
C ILE A 175 10.74 28.69 -41.53
N SER A 176 11.34 27.92 -42.45
CA SER A 176 11.87 28.47 -43.69
C SER A 176 10.68 28.91 -44.53
N THR A 177 10.33 30.18 -44.45
CA THR A 177 9.51 30.85 -45.47
C THR A 177 10.36 30.97 -46.74
N LEU A 178 9.97 30.22 -47.78
CA LEU A 178 10.30 30.52 -49.17
C LEU A 178 9.28 31.52 -49.72
#